data_AF-A0A0G1BU64-F1
#
_entry.id   AF-A0A0G1BU64-F1
#
_cell.length_a   1.000
_cell.length_b   1.000
_cell.length_c   1.000
_cell.angle_alpha   90.00
_cell.angle_beta   90.00
_cell.angle_gamma   90.00
#
_symmetry.space_group_name_H-M   'P 1'
#
loop_
_entity.id
_entity.type
_entity.pdbx_description
1 polymer ?
#
loop_
_entity_poly.entity_id
_entity_poly.type
_entity_poly.pdbx_seq_one_letter_code
_entity_poly.pdbx_strand_id
1 'polypeptide(L)'
;MIINYFGQAFIKAQFGDTVVAFNPVAKESEAKVTRFGADLCLIASNVPEANGLDSVTYANKTPFVIDGPGEYEKTGIFVRGIASGGVDGSVNTIYTMTLDGINICHLGLLKDPKLPDEAVEDIGSVDILFVPIGGGQVLEPKEAAKVVAGLEPSVIVPVMYDDNPEALKIFLKEASDGKETTVDKLTVKRKDLDGKVGEVIIIKADI
;
A
#
# COMPACT_ATOMS: atom_id res chain seq x y z
N MET A 1 -12.45 7.00 7.24
CA MET A 1 -11.76 5.72 6.90
C MET A 1 -10.91 5.19 8.06
N ILE A 2 -10.76 3.87 8.18
CA ILE A 2 -9.85 3.17 9.11
C ILE A 2 -8.89 2.32 8.28
N ILE A 3 -7.59 2.41 8.56
CA ILE A 3 -6.53 1.64 7.89
C ILE A 3 -5.81 0.78 8.94
N ASN A 4 -5.70 -0.52 8.63
CA ASN A 4 -4.94 -1.50 9.40
C ASN A 4 -3.80 -2.05 8.55
N TYR A 5 -2.68 -2.38 9.21
CA TYR A 5 -1.54 -3.07 8.62
C TYR A 5 -1.40 -4.45 9.24
N PHE A 6 -1.14 -5.46 8.42
CA PHE A 6 -1.04 -6.87 8.84
C PHE A 6 0.33 -7.48 8.55
N GLY A 7 1.35 -6.65 8.29
CA GLY A 7 2.68 -7.08 7.87
C GLY A 7 2.82 -7.17 6.35
N GLN A 8 4.07 -7.28 5.87
CA GLN A 8 4.41 -7.35 4.46
C GLN A 8 3.84 -6.15 3.69
N ALA A 9 3.04 -6.37 2.64
CA ALA A 9 2.32 -5.31 1.92
C ALA A 9 0.82 -5.28 2.27
N PHE A 10 0.40 -6.03 3.29
CA PHE A 10 -1.01 -6.29 3.53
C PHE A 10 -1.68 -5.17 4.31
N ILE A 11 -2.48 -4.38 3.59
CA ILE A 11 -3.27 -3.29 4.13
C ILE A 11 -4.76 -3.58 4.00
N LYS A 12 -5.52 -3.23 5.02
CA LYS A 12 -6.97 -3.11 4.96
C LYS A 12 -7.37 -1.67 5.10
N ALA A 13 -8.06 -1.13 4.10
CA ALA A 13 -8.76 0.14 4.19
C ALA A 13 -10.27 -0.10 4.31
N GLN A 14 -10.90 0.54 5.29
CA GLN A 14 -12.33 0.39 5.55
C GLN A 14 -13.03 1.75 5.68
N PHE A 15 -14.15 1.91 4.98
CA PHE A 15 -15.04 3.05 5.11
C PHE A 15 -16.51 2.57 5.10
N GLY A 16 -17.24 2.87 6.18
CA GLY A 16 -18.55 2.26 6.40
C GLY A 16 -18.43 0.72 6.39
N ASP A 17 -19.28 0.09 5.58
CA ASP A 17 -19.29 -1.37 5.39
C ASP A 17 -18.35 -1.85 4.27
N THR A 18 -17.77 -0.92 3.50
CA THR A 18 -16.86 -1.23 2.41
C THR A 18 -15.45 -1.48 2.93
N VAL A 19 -14.89 -2.62 2.52
CA VAL A 19 -13.56 -3.11 2.88
C VAL A 19 -12.75 -3.36 1.61
N VAL A 20 -11.61 -2.70 1.50
CA VAL A 20 -10.61 -2.93 0.44
C VAL A 20 -9.39 -3.57 1.08
N ALA A 21 -8.97 -4.72 0.55
CA ALA A 21 -7.72 -5.37 0.89
C ALA A 21 -6.68 -5.08 -0.20
N PHE A 22 -5.49 -4.65 0.20
CA PHE A 22 -4.32 -4.52 -0.67
C PHE A 22 -3.32 -5.59 -0.29
N ASN A 23 -2.83 -6.34 -1.28
CA ASN A 23 -1.79 -7.36 -1.18
C ASN A 23 -1.95 -8.30 0.03
N PRO A 24 -3.08 -9.02 0.16
CA PRO A 24 -3.24 -9.98 1.24
C PRO A 24 -2.12 -11.02 1.24
N VAL A 25 -1.66 -11.40 2.43
CA VAL A 25 -0.65 -12.46 2.57
C VAL A 25 -1.28 -13.83 2.33
N ALA A 26 -0.65 -14.65 1.50
CA ALA A 26 -1.04 -16.02 1.21
C ALA A 26 -0.65 -16.99 2.32
N LYS A 27 -1.32 -18.14 2.38
CA LYS A 27 -1.00 -19.21 3.35
C LYS A 27 0.36 -19.87 3.09
N GLU A 28 0.89 -19.72 1.89
CA GLU A 28 2.20 -20.20 1.46
C GLU A 28 3.35 -19.27 1.90
N SER A 29 3.06 -18.05 2.38
CA SER A 29 4.09 -17.16 2.91
C SER A 29 4.49 -17.59 4.32
N GLU A 30 5.75 -17.30 4.69
CA GLU A 30 6.26 -17.50 6.04
C GLU A 30 5.71 -16.45 7.04
N ALA A 31 5.12 -15.37 6.53
CA ALA A 31 4.49 -14.34 7.36
C ALA A 31 3.18 -14.82 8.00
N LYS A 32 2.83 -14.21 9.13
CA LYS A 32 1.54 -14.48 9.78
C LYS A 32 0.38 -14.04 8.89
N VAL A 33 -0.63 -14.91 8.77
CA VAL A 33 -1.81 -14.66 7.94
C VAL A 33 -2.99 -14.20 8.80
N THR A 34 -3.44 -12.96 8.56
CA THR A 34 -4.70 -12.44 9.10
C THR A 34 -5.84 -12.69 8.11
N ARG A 35 -7.03 -13.02 8.62
CA ARG A 35 -8.22 -13.30 7.79
C ARG A 35 -9.38 -12.36 8.09
N PHE A 36 -10.03 -11.86 7.05
CA PHE A 36 -11.27 -11.07 7.14
C PHE A 36 -12.04 -11.11 5.81
N GLY A 37 -13.27 -10.60 5.75
CA GLY A 37 -14.01 -10.49 4.49
C GLY A 37 -13.77 -9.13 3.82
N ALA A 38 -13.43 -9.11 2.52
CA ALA A 38 -13.26 -7.88 1.75
C ALA A 38 -14.28 -7.78 0.58
N ASP A 39 -14.59 -6.55 0.17
CA ASP A 39 -15.43 -6.28 -1.01
C ASP A 39 -14.56 -6.13 -2.27
N LEU A 40 -13.36 -5.59 -2.13
CA LEU A 40 -12.32 -5.52 -3.18
C LEU A 40 -11.01 -6.11 -2.66
N CYS A 41 -10.31 -6.84 -3.52
CA CYS A 41 -8.98 -7.37 -3.26
C CYS A 41 -8.04 -6.94 -4.40
N LEU A 42 -7.02 -6.16 -4.08
CA LEU A 42 -6.04 -5.64 -5.02
C LEU A 42 -4.73 -6.40 -4.83
N ILE A 43 -4.26 -7.07 -5.87
CA ILE A 43 -3.03 -7.90 -5.86
C ILE A 43 -2.04 -7.27 -6.83
N ALA A 44 -0.95 -6.73 -6.29
CA ALA A 44 0.05 -6.00 -7.07
C ALA A 44 1.04 -6.94 -7.77
N SER A 45 1.34 -8.06 -7.13
CA SER A 45 2.29 -9.05 -7.64
C SER A 45 1.85 -10.46 -7.24
N ASN A 46 2.11 -11.43 -8.12
CA ASN A 46 1.76 -12.83 -7.90
C ASN A 46 2.85 -13.56 -7.10
N VAL A 47 3.02 -13.15 -5.84
CA VAL A 47 3.95 -13.76 -4.88
C VAL A 47 3.23 -14.04 -3.56
N PRO A 48 3.68 -15.01 -2.74
CA PRO A 48 2.99 -15.38 -1.49
C PRO A 48 2.79 -14.21 -0.51
N GLU A 49 3.70 -13.24 -0.49
CA GLU A 49 3.64 -12.07 0.39
C GLU A 49 2.55 -11.06 0.00
N ALA A 50 1.94 -11.20 -1.18
CA ALA A 50 1.00 -10.25 -1.75
C ALA A 50 -0.24 -10.86 -2.42
N ASN A 51 -0.28 -12.19 -2.61
CA ASN A 51 -1.38 -12.88 -3.31
C ASN A 51 -2.09 -13.92 -2.43
N GLY A 52 -2.75 -13.45 -1.38
CA GLY A 52 -3.52 -14.24 -0.44
C GLY A 52 -5.03 -14.09 -0.59
N LEU A 53 -5.60 -14.26 -1.78
CA LEU A 53 -7.06 -14.12 -2.00
C LEU A 53 -7.91 -14.93 -0.99
N ASP A 54 -7.46 -16.14 -0.64
CA ASP A 54 -8.12 -17.00 0.36
C ASP A 54 -8.22 -16.34 1.75
N SER A 55 -7.26 -15.47 2.13
CA SER A 55 -7.25 -14.83 3.45
C SER A 55 -8.31 -13.72 3.56
N VAL A 56 -8.74 -13.17 2.42
CA VAL A 56 -9.75 -12.10 2.37
C VAL A 56 -11.13 -12.55 1.86
N THR A 57 -11.26 -13.83 1.53
CA THR A 57 -12.52 -14.49 1.15
C THR A 57 -13.11 -15.17 2.38
N TYR A 58 -13.74 -14.39 3.24
CA TYR A 58 -14.22 -14.85 4.56
C TYR A 58 -15.62 -14.30 4.89
N ALA A 59 -16.32 -14.98 5.80
CA ALA A 59 -17.62 -14.56 6.36
C ALA A 59 -18.67 -14.14 5.29
N ASN A 60 -18.82 -14.96 4.24
CA ASN A 60 -19.73 -14.75 3.11
C ASN A 60 -19.42 -13.53 2.22
N LYS A 61 -18.22 -12.94 2.32
CA LYS A 61 -17.72 -11.98 1.34
C LYS A 61 -16.80 -12.68 0.34
N THR A 62 -17.10 -12.51 -0.94
CA THR A 62 -16.22 -12.85 -2.06
C THR A 62 -15.81 -11.54 -2.72
N PRO A 63 -14.53 -11.14 -2.62
CA PRO A 63 -14.10 -9.84 -3.12
C PRO A 63 -14.13 -9.80 -4.66
N PHE A 64 -14.35 -8.60 -5.20
CA PHE A 64 -13.98 -8.30 -6.58
C PHE A 64 -12.45 -8.20 -6.64
N VAL A 65 -11.83 -9.09 -7.43
CA VAL A 65 -10.37 -9.21 -7.52
C VAL A 65 -9.85 -8.36 -8.65
N ILE A 66 -8.81 -7.58 -8.37
CA ILE A 66 -8.04 -6.81 -9.33
C ILE A 66 -6.57 -7.23 -9.16
N ASP A 67 -6.00 -7.87 -10.18
CA ASP A 67 -4.70 -8.53 -10.13
C ASP A 67 -3.78 -8.14 -11.30
N GLY A 68 -4.00 -6.96 -11.88
CA GLY A 68 -3.13 -6.41 -12.91
C GLY A 68 -3.45 -4.96 -13.32
N PRO A 69 -2.64 -4.38 -14.22
CA PRO A 69 -2.84 -3.03 -14.73
C PRO A 69 -4.16 -2.87 -15.49
N GLY A 70 -4.75 -1.67 -15.44
CA GLY A 70 -6.01 -1.35 -16.09
C GLY A 70 -6.88 -0.41 -15.27
N GLU A 71 -8.04 -0.06 -15.80
CA GLU A 71 -9.05 0.73 -15.09
C GLU A 71 -10.21 -0.18 -14.69
N TYR A 72 -10.62 -0.07 -13.43
CA TYR A 72 -11.64 -0.91 -12.83
C TYR A 72 -12.63 -0.05 -12.08
N GLU A 73 -13.90 -0.45 -12.11
CA GLU A 73 -14.94 0.17 -11.30
C GLU A 73 -15.76 -0.91 -10.60
N LYS A 74 -15.93 -0.76 -9.29
CA LYS A 74 -16.84 -1.62 -8.51
C LYS A 74 -17.64 -0.78 -7.53
N THR A 75 -18.95 -0.77 -7.70
CA THR A 75 -19.89 -0.10 -6.78
C THR A 75 -19.55 1.39 -6.57
N GLY A 76 -19.15 2.08 -7.66
CA GLY A 76 -18.76 3.49 -7.63
C GLY A 76 -17.35 3.77 -7.08
N ILE A 77 -16.57 2.73 -6.74
CA ILE A 77 -15.14 2.86 -6.41
C ILE A 77 -14.35 2.63 -7.70
N PHE A 78 -13.63 3.66 -8.11
CA PHE A 78 -12.71 3.63 -9.24
C PHE A 78 -11.32 3.24 -8.76
N VAL A 79 -10.72 2.26 -9.43
CA VAL A 79 -9.37 1.79 -9.18
C VAL A 79 -8.60 1.83 -10.49
N ARG A 80 -7.41 2.42 -10.47
CA ARG A 80 -6.47 2.38 -11.59
C ARG A 80 -5.25 1.58 -11.17
N GLY A 81 -4.92 0.57 -11.96
CA GLY A 81 -3.72 -0.23 -11.86
C GLY A 81 -2.71 0.20 -12.92
N ILE A 82 -1.49 0.54 -12.51
CA ILE A 82 -0.43 1.06 -13.36
C ILE A 82 0.72 0.06 -13.36
N ALA A 83 1.14 -0.37 -14.55
CA ALA A 83 2.22 -1.34 -14.70
C ALA A 83 3.55 -0.77 -14.23
N SER A 84 4.33 -1.56 -13.50
CA SER A 84 5.65 -1.20 -13.00
C SER A 84 6.54 -2.45 -12.81
N GLY A 85 7.83 -2.24 -12.55
CA GLY A 85 8.79 -3.34 -12.36
C GLY A 85 8.81 -3.87 -10.93
N GLY A 86 8.60 -5.19 -10.79
CA GLY A 86 8.86 -5.95 -9.57
C GLY A 86 10.25 -6.59 -9.56
N VAL A 87 10.51 -7.44 -8.57
CA VAL A 87 11.78 -8.17 -8.43
C VAL A 87 12.05 -9.10 -9.63
N ASP A 88 13.31 -9.23 -10.03
CA ASP A 88 13.76 -10.12 -11.12
C ASP A 88 12.99 -9.96 -12.45
N GLY A 89 12.48 -8.75 -12.71
CA GLY A 89 11.70 -8.44 -13.92
C GLY A 89 10.26 -8.96 -13.89
N SER A 90 9.76 -9.40 -12.73
CA SER A 90 8.35 -9.68 -12.52
C SER A 90 7.49 -8.42 -12.66
N VAL A 91 6.19 -8.62 -12.90
CA VAL A 91 5.22 -7.54 -12.98
C VAL A 91 4.85 -7.09 -11.57
N ASN A 92 4.87 -5.78 -11.34
CA ASN A 92 4.22 -5.13 -10.21
C ASN A 92 3.13 -4.18 -10.72
N THR A 93 2.02 -4.07 -9.99
CA THR A 93 0.96 -3.10 -10.28
C THR A 93 0.83 -2.10 -9.15
N ILE A 94 1.03 -0.81 -9.46
CA ILE A 94 0.71 0.29 -8.55
C ILE A 94 -0.80 0.52 -8.61
N TYR A 95 -1.48 0.56 -7.46
CA TYR A 95 -2.91 0.83 -7.42
C TYR A 95 -3.20 2.20 -6.83
N THR A 96 -3.97 3.02 -7.54
CA THR A 96 -4.55 4.27 -7.04
C THR A 96 -6.07 4.19 -7.02
N MET A 97 -6.69 4.75 -5.99
CA MET A 97 -8.15 4.84 -5.84
C MET A 97 -8.56 6.01 -4.97
N THR A 98 -9.81 6.46 -5.11
CA THR A 98 -10.42 7.41 -4.17
C THR A 98 -11.44 6.68 -3.30
N LEU A 99 -11.25 6.74 -1.98
CA LEU A 99 -12.18 6.18 -0.99
C LEU A 99 -12.51 7.26 0.05
N ASP A 100 -13.79 7.54 0.29
CA ASP A 100 -14.23 8.61 1.21
C ASP A 100 -13.63 9.99 0.88
N GLY A 101 -13.44 10.27 -0.43
CA GLY A 101 -12.83 11.51 -0.91
C GLY A 101 -11.33 11.65 -0.59
N ILE A 102 -10.67 10.55 -0.21
CA ILE A 102 -9.23 10.48 0.06
C ILE A 102 -8.58 9.65 -1.04
N ASN A 103 -7.56 10.19 -1.68
CA ASN A 103 -6.78 9.53 -2.72
C ASN A 103 -5.71 8.65 -2.08
N ILE A 104 -5.79 7.35 -2.35
CA ILE A 104 -4.91 6.32 -1.80
C ILE A 104 -4.07 5.77 -2.94
N CYS A 105 -2.76 5.68 -2.73
CA CYS A 105 -1.85 5.00 -3.65
C CYS A 105 -1.09 3.90 -2.90
N HIS A 106 -1.14 2.68 -3.43
CA HIS A 106 -0.34 1.56 -2.94
C HIS A 106 0.67 1.17 -4.01
N LEU A 107 1.96 1.36 -3.75
CA LEU A 107 3.02 1.10 -4.74
C LEU A 107 3.27 -0.39 -5.02
N GLY A 108 2.66 -1.26 -4.23
CA GLY A 108 2.78 -2.71 -4.39
C GLY A 108 4.13 -3.17 -3.86
N LEU A 109 4.79 -4.04 -4.61
CA LEU A 109 6.15 -4.52 -4.40
C LEU A 109 7.09 -3.87 -5.42
N LEU A 110 6.97 -2.55 -5.59
CA LEU A 110 7.78 -1.79 -6.53
C LEU A 110 9.27 -2.05 -6.27
N LYS A 111 10.01 -2.37 -7.33
CA LYS A 111 11.46 -2.62 -7.25
C LYS A 111 12.29 -1.56 -7.97
N ASP A 112 11.79 -1.02 -9.08
CA ASP A 112 12.45 0.08 -9.80
C ASP A 112 11.98 1.43 -9.25
N PRO A 113 12.86 2.28 -8.71
CA PRO A 113 12.49 3.61 -8.24
C PRO A 113 12.17 4.60 -9.35
N LYS A 114 12.43 4.27 -10.62
CA LYS A 114 12.12 5.15 -11.74
C LYS A 114 10.69 4.91 -12.22
N LEU A 115 9.81 5.84 -11.88
CA LEU A 115 8.49 5.93 -12.48
C LEU A 115 8.56 6.80 -13.75
N PRO A 116 8.09 6.31 -14.91
CA PRO A 116 7.90 7.15 -16.08
C PRO A 116 6.94 8.30 -15.79
N ASP A 117 7.09 9.43 -16.48
CA ASP A 117 6.24 10.61 -16.28
C ASP A 117 4.74 10.28 -16.45
N GLU A 118 4.40 9.46 -17.46
CA GLU A 118 3.03 8.95 -17.68
C GLU A 118 2.49 8.19 -16.47
N ALA A 119 3.32 7.38 -15.79
CA ALA A 119 2.91 6.68 -14.59
C ALA A 119 2.68 7.64 -13.42
N VAL A 120 3.48 8.71 -13.30
CA VAL A 120 3.30 9.75 -12.27
C VAL A 120 2.01 10.54 -12.53
N GLU A 121 1.75 10.90 -13.78
CA GLU A 121 0.49 11.55 -14.20
C GLU A 121 -0.72 10.65 -13.91
N ASP A 122 -0.62 9.35 -14.20
CA ASP A 122 -1.69 8.39 -13.96
C ASP A 122 -1.96 8.11 -12.48
N ILE A 123 -0.91 8.16 -11.63
CA ILE A 123 -1.04 8.10 -10.16
C ILE A 123 -1.83 9.31 -9.67
N GLY A 124 -1.53 10.49 -10.20
CA GLY A 124 -2.15 11.76 -9.83
C GLY A 124 -1.83 12.18 -8.39
N SER A 125 -2.71 12.99 -7.79
CA SER A 125 -2.53 13.46 -6.41
C SER A 125 -2.71 12.31 -5.41
N VAL A 126 -1.80 12.19 -4.46
CA VAL A 126 -1.83 11.14 -3.42
C VAL A 126 -2.02 11.77 -2.05
N ASP A 127 -3.10 11.42 -1.34
CA ASP A 127 -3.26 11.85 0.05
C ASP A 127 -2.61 10.86 1.02
N ILE A 128 -2.72 9.55 0.76
CA ILE A 128 -2.10 8.49 1.55
C ILE A 128 -1.31 7.55 0.63
N LEU A 129 -0.01 7.46 0.84
CA LEU A 129 0.89 6.59 0.09
C LEU A 129 1.34 5.40 0.95
N PHE A 130 1.11 4.18 0.47
CA PHE A 130 1.74 2.97 0.98
C PHE A 130 3.00 2.67 0.15
N VAL A 131 4.17 2.74 0.78
CA VAL A 131 5.47 2.61 0.11
C VAL A 131 6.26 1.41 0.66
N PRO A 132 6.65 0.43 -0.18
CA PRO A 132 7.48 -0.68 0.27
C PRO A 132 8.93 -0.20 0.48
N ILE A 133 9.54 -0.54 1.61
CA ILE A 133 10.87 -0.01 1.98
C ILE A 133 11.88 -1.09 2.38
N GLY A 134 11.54 -2.38 2.35
CA GLY A 134 12.35 -3.47 2.91
C GLY A 134 13.74 -3.68 2.32
N GLY A 135 14.02 -3.11 1.14
CA GLY A 135 15.20 -3.46 0.34
C GLY A 135 15.12 -4.88 -0.22
N GLY A 136 16.13 -5.29 -0.99
CA GLY A 136 16.21 -6.65 -1.52
C GLY A 136 15.14 -6.97 -2.56
N GLN A 137 13.94 -7.39 -2.13
CA GLN A 137 12.81 -7.75 -3.00
C GLN A 137 11.97 -6.53 -3.44
N VAL A 138 12.09 -5.40 -2.75
CA VAL A 138 11.40 -4.14 -3.05
C VAL A 138 12.41 -2.98 -3.11
N LEU A 139 11.92 -1.73 -3.18
CA LEU A 139 12.76 -0.54 -3.12
C LEU A 139 13.73 -0.56 -1.94
N GLU A 140 14.96 -0.10 -2.17
CA GLU A 140 15.86 0.23 -1.08
C GLU A 140 15.31 1.44 -0.30
N PRO A 141 15.51 1.54 1.03
CA PRO A 141 14.93 2.60 1.85
C PRO A 141 15.20 4.03 1.33
N LYS A 142 16.41 4.27 0.80
CA LYS A 142 16.80 5.57 0.24
C LYS A 142 16.14 5.86 -1.10
N GLU A 143 15.86 4.81 -1.87
CA GLU A 143 15.18 4.92 -3.16
C GLU A 143 13.69 5.18 -2.94
N ALA A 144 13.08 4.50 -1.97
CA ALA A 144 11.72 4.76 -1.53
C ALA A 144 11.52 6.23 -1.10
N ALA A 145 12.45 6.83 -0.35
CA ALA A 145 12.39 8.25 0.00
C ALA A 145 12.38 9.18 -1.22
N LYS A 146 13.08 8.82 -2.31
CA LYS A 146 13.06 9.60 -3.56
C LYS A 146 11.72 9.48 -4.29
N VAL A 147 11.15 8.27 -4.33
CA VAL A 147 9.81 8.04 -4.92
C VAL A 147 8.76 8.84 -4.15
N VAL A 148 8.81 8.82 -2.82
CA VAL A 148 7.95 9.63 -1.94
C VAL A 148 8.08 11.11 -2.27
N ALA A 149 9.30 11.63 -2.40
CA ALA A 149 9.52 13.04 -2.74
C ALA A 149 8.94 13.42 -4.11
N GLY A 150 8.94 12.52 -5.09
CA GLY A 150 8.37 12.76 -6.42
C GLY A 150 6.84 12.70 -6.46
N LEU A 151 6.20 12.01 -5.53
CA LEU A 151 4.74 11.88 -5.44
C LEU A 151 4.09 12.87 -4.46
N GLU A 152 4.90 13.55 -3.64
CA GLU A 152 4.48 14.58 -2.67
C GLU A 152 3.22 14.24 -1.84
N PRO A 153 3.11 13.05 -1.23
CA PRO A 153 1.89 12.66 -0.53
C PRO A 153 1.69 13.44 0.78
N SER A 154 0.44 13.64 1.19
CA SER A 154 0.14 14.24 2.51
C SER A 154 0.58 13.36 3.67
N VAL A 155 0.33 12.04 3.56
CA VAL A 155 0.70 11.02 4.56
C VAL A 155 1.42 9.87 3.87
N ILE A 156 2.48 9.38 4.51
CA ILE A 156 3.31 8.28 4.06
C ILE A 156 3.22 7.15 5.07
N VAL A 157 2.88 5.95 4.60
CA VAL A 157 2.84 4.73 5.41
C VAL A 157 3.84 3.73 4.81
N PRO A 158 5.03 3.55 5.42
CA PRO A 158 5.96 2.53 4.95
C PRO A 158 5.40 1.12 5.21
N VAL A 159 5.70 0.19 4.31
CA VAL A 159 5.34 -1.24 4.38
C VAL A 159 6.54 -2.11 3.97
N MET A 160 6.42 -3.43 4.06
CA MET A 160 7.44 -4.42 3.66
C MET A 160 8.77 -4.34 4.45
N TYR A 161 8.77 -3.81 5.68
CA TYR A 161 9.99 -3.70 6.50
C TYR A 161 10.05 -4.70 7.66
N ASP A 162 9.05 -5.56 7.85
CA ASP A 162 8.94 -6.44 9.02
C ASP A 162 10.18 -7.34 9.19
N ASP A 163 10.68 -7.88 8.07
CA ASP A 163 11.86 -8.76 8.04
C ASP A 163 13.19 -7.98 7.99
N ASN A 164 13.14 -6.65 7.87
CA ASN A 164 14.31 -5.77 7.88
C ASN A 164 14.04 -4.47 8.67
N PRO A 165 14.00 -4.50 10.01
CA PRO A 165 13.72 -3.30 10.81
C PRO A 165 14.73 -2.15 10.63
N GLU A 166 15.95 -2.43 10.17
CA GLU A 166 16.94 -1.39 9.85
C GLU A 166 16.53 -0.56 8.63
N ALA A 167 15.77 -1.13 7.69
CA ALA A 167 15.20 -0.41 6.56
C ALA A 167 14.36 0.78 7.01
N LEU A 168 13.53 0.57 8.04
CA LEU A 168 12.67 1.63 8.58
C LEU A 168 13.50 2.79 9.13
N LYS A 169 14.58 2.52 9.87
CA LYS A 169 15.46 3.57 10.41
C LYS A 169 16.10 4.39 9.30
N ILE A 170 16.57 3.74 8.24
CA ILE A 170 17.17 4.41 7.08
C ILE A 170 16.12 5.26 6.37
N PHE A 171 14.94 4.69 6.11
CA PHE A 171 13.84 5.39 5.45
C PHE A 171 13.42 6.65 6.23
N LEU A 172 13.20 6.53 7.54
CA LEU A 172 12.78 7.66 8.38
C LEU A 172 13.79 8.81 8.35
N LYS A 173 15.10 8.49 8.39
CA LYS A 173 16.16 9.48 8.30
C LYS A 173 16.10 10.27 6.98
N GLU A 174 15.86 9.58 5.86
CA GLU A 174 15.88 10.20 4.52
C GLU A 174 14.55 10.89 4.16
N ALA A 175 13.41 10.31 4.56
CA ALA A 175 12.08 10.80 4.18
C ALA A 175 11.50 11.83 5.15
N SER A 176 11.94 11.85 6.41
CA SER A 176 11.28 12.62 7.47
C SER A 176 12.21 13.25 8.52
N ASP A 177 13.54 13.19 8.28
CA ASP A 177 14.54 13.60 9.28
C ASP A 177 14.36 12.88 10.64
N GLY A 178 13.95 11.60 10.56
CA GLY A 178 13.72 10.75 11.73
C GLY A 178 12.43 11.06 12.51
N LYS A 179 11.44 11.73 11.91
CA LYS A 179 10.16 12.06 12.56
C LYS A 179 9.05 11.13 12.10
N GLU A 180 8.36 10.53 13.05
CA GLU A 180 7.21 9.68 12.78
C GLU A 180 6.12 9.79 13.85
N THR A 181 4.90 9.47 13.43
CA THR A 181 3.78 9.19 14.35
C THR A 181 3.51 7.69 14.33
N THR A 182 3.54 7.01 15.48
CA THR A 182 3.20 5.59 15.57
C THR A 182 1.79 5.39 16.11
N VAL A 183 0.99 4.53 15.45
CA VAL A 183 -0.39 4.21 15.82
C VAL A 183 -0.65 2.71 15.72
N ASP A 184 -1.64 2.19 16.46
CA ASP A 184 -2.07 0.78 16.30
C ASP A 184 -2.95 0.59 15.04
N LYS A 185 -3.66 1.66 14.63
CA LYS A 185 -4.41 1.76 13.38
C LYS A 185 -4.56 3.23 13.00
N LEU A 186 -4.62 3.53 11.71
CA LEU A 186 -4.82 4.90 11.24
C LEU A 186 -6.32 5.16 11.03
N THR A 187 -6.91 6.01 11.88
CA THR A 187 -8.28 6.51 11.68
C THR A 187 -8.18 7.92 11.11
N VAL A 188 -8.74 8.14 9.92
CA VAL A 188 -8.53 9.36 9.13
C VAL A 188 -9.81 9.79 8.42
N LYS A 189 -10.04 11.10 8.37
CA LYS A 189 -11.05 11.78 7.55
C LYS A 189 -10.36 12.78 6.64
N ARG A 190 -11.04 13.22 5.56
CA ARG A 190 -10.45 14.16 4.59
C ARG A 190 -9.82 15.39 5.25
N LYS A 191 -10.55 16.03 6.16
CA LYS A 191 -10.11 17.22 6.90
C LYS A 191 -8.86 17.01 7.76
N ASP A 192 -8.55 15.77 8.13
CA ASP A 192 -7.38 15.45 8.96
C ASP A 192 -6.09 15.45 8.11
N LEU A 193 -6.22 15.51 6.78
CA LEU A 193 -5.11 15.59 5.82
C LEU A 193 -4.84 17.03 5.38
N ASP A 194 -5.73 17.97 5.69
CA ASP A 194 -5.61 19.37 5.30
C ASP A 194 -4.33 19.99 5.89
N GLY A 195 -3.46 20.49 5.02
CA GLY A 195 -2.18 21.10 5.40
C GLY A 195 -1.08 20.12 5.79
N LYS A 196 -1.33 18.80 5.73
CA LYS A 196 -0.28 17.78 5.89
C LYS A 196 0.55 17.66 4.62
N VAL A 197 1.86 17.60 4.82
CA VAL A 197 2.84 17.42 3.74
C VAL A 197 3.89 16.42 4.24
N GLY A 198 3.90 15.22 3.64
CA GLY A 198 4.91 14.20 3.92
C GLY A 198 4.97 13.70 5.37
N GLU A 199 3.84 13.66 6.10
CA GLU A 199 3.87 13.10 7.46
C GLU A 199 4.02 11.57 7.40
N VAL A 200 5.08 11.03 8.02
CA VAL A 200 5.27 9.59 8.11
C VAL A 200 4.48 9.02 9.30
N ILE A 201 3.59 8.07 9.01
CA ILE A 201 2.80 7.35 9.99
C ILE A 201 3.17 5.87 9.96
N ILE A 202 3.61 5.34 11.11
CA ILE A 202 3.87 3.92 11.32
C ILE A 202 2.61 3.28 11.91
N ILE A 203 2.03 2.35 11.17
CA ILE A 203 0.93 1.52 11.67
C ILE A 203 1.54 0.21 12.19
N LYS A 204 1.34 -0.10 13.47
CA LYS A 204 1.81 -1.38 14.02
C LYS A 204 1.07 -2.54 13.34
N ALA A 205 1.79 -3.61 13.04
CA ALA A 205 1.18 -4.82 12.50
C ALA A 205 0.22 -5.44 13.53
N ASP A 206 -1.02 -5.69 13.11
CA ASP A 206 -2.09 -6.31 13.90
C ASP A 206 -2.11 -7.83 13.65
N ILE A 207 -1.13 -8.54 14.24
CA ILE A 207 -0.76 -9.95 13.95
C ILE A 207 -0.70 -10.87 15.18
#